data_AF-A0A0R2BDD4-F1
#
_entry.id   AF-A0A0R2BDD4-F1
#
_cell.length_a   1.000
_cell.length_b   1.000
_cell.length_c   1.000
_cell.angle_alpha   90.00
_cell.angle_beta   90.00
_cell.angle_gamma   90.00
#
_symmetry.space_group_name_H-M   'P 1'
#
loop_
_entity.id
_entity.type
_entity.pdbx_description
1 polymer ?
#
loop_
_entity_poly.entity_id
_entity_poly.type
_entity_poly.pdbx_seq_one_letter_code
_entity_poly.pdbx_strand_id
1 'polypeptide(L)' 'MSNRSEIIEEYQQKNRELDALKQDEAHHVEACTDTITIEPKYGQQMAALSEQCSELSAILEAMAASED' A
#
# COMPACT_ATOMS: atom_id res chain seq x y z
N MET A 1 9.28 -5.89 30.65
CA MET A 1 8.27 -6.54 29.78
C MET A 1 7.88 -5.50 28.73
N SER A 2 8.78 -5.23 27.79
CA SER A 2 8.67 -4.07 26.90
C SER A 2 8.35 -4.51 25.47
N ASN A 3 7.13 -5.00 25.27
CA ASN A 3 6.58 -5.27 23.93
C ASN A 3 6.72 -4.07 22.99
N ARG A 4 6.68 -2.84 23.54
CA ARG A 4 6.82 -1.61 22.75
C ARG A 4 8.20 -1.44 22.13
N SER A 5 9.28 -1.86 22.81
CA SER A 5 10.64 -1.68 22.30
C SER A 5 10.94 -2.67 21.18
N GLU A 6 10.51 -3.93 21.34
CA GLU A 6 10.64 -4.95 20.29
C GLU A 6 9.88 -4.55 19.01
N ILE A 7 8.66 -4.01 19.15
CA ILE A 7 7.88 -3.53 17.99
C ILE A 7 8.56 -2.33 17.30
N ILE A 8 9.22 -1.44 18.05
CA ILE A 8 9.95 -0.31 17.47
C ILE A 8 11.21 -0.78 16.75
N GLU A 9 11.95 -1.73 17.32
CA GLU A 9 13.14 -2.31 16.69
C GLU A 9 12.78 -3.05 15.41
N GLU A 10 11.70 -3.84 15.43
CA GLU A 10 11.19 -4.54 14.26
C GLU A 10 10.72 -3.56 13.18
N TYR A 11 10.02 -2.50 13.57
CA TYR A 11 9.63 -1.42 12.66
C TYR A 11 10.84 -0.75 12.01
N GLN A 12 11.85 -0.38 12.80
CA GLN A 12 13.08 0.23 12.28
C GLN A 12 13.86 -0.73 11.37
N GLN A 13 13.88 -2.02 11.70
CA GLN A 13 14.52 -3.05 10.89
C GLN A 13 13.82 -3.17 9.53
N LYS A 14 12.49 -3.24 9.52
CA LYS A 14 11.70 -3.31 8.29
C LYS A 14 11.81 -2.04 7.46
N ASN A 15 11.88 -0.88 8.09
CA ASN A 15 12.05 0.39 7.40
C ASN A 15 13.42 0.47 6.71
N ARG A 16 14.48 -0.05 7.35
CA ARG A 16 15.81 -0.15 6.73
C ARG A 16 15.84 -1.12 5.55
N GLU A 17 15.18 -2.28 5.67
CA GLU A 17 15.05 -3.22 4.54
C GLU A 17 14.31 -2.58 3.36
N LEU A 18 13.26 -1.79 3.64
CA LEU A 18 12.49 -1.08 2.63
C LEU A 18 13.30 0.03 1.96
N ASP A 19 14.08 0.80 2.72
CA ASP A 19 14.97 1.81 2.14
C ASP A 19 16.11 1.19 1.32
N ALA A 20 16.63 0.04 1.74
CA ALA A 20 17.61 -0.71 0.95
C ALA A 20 17.02 -1.19 -0.39
N LEU A 21 15.78 -1.71 -0.38
CA LEU A 21 15.08 -2.11 -1.60
C LEU A 21 14.78 -0.91 -2.51
N LYS A 22 14.36 0.23 -1.97
CA LYS A 22 14.18 1.46 -2.75
C LYS A 22 15.48 1.95 -3.39
N GLN A 23 16.59 1.86 -2.66
CA GLN A 23 17.91 2.23 -3.19
C GLN A 23 18.36 1.25 -4.27
N ASP A 24 18.12 -0.04 -4.09
CA ASP A 24 18.43 -1.07 -5.08
C ASP A 24 17.60 -0.88 -6.35
N GLU A 25 16.29 -0.66 -6.22
CA GLU A 25 15.41 -0.29 -7.33
C GLU A 25 15.88 0.99 -8.03
N ALA A 26 16.26 2.03 -7.28
CA ALA A 26 16.78 3.27 -7.87
C ALA A 26 18.11 3.06 -8.61
N HIS A 27 18.96 2.12 -8.18
CA HIS A 27 20.19 1.76 -8.91
C HIS A 27 19.90 0.87 -10.12
N HIS A 28 18.81 0.09 -10.10
CA HIS A 28 18.36 -0.76 -11.21
C HIS A 28 17.55 0.00 -12.28
N VAL A 29 17.15 1.24 -12.02
CA VAL A 29 16.67 2.17 -13.05
C VAL A 29 17.89 2.71 -13.80
N GLU A 30 18.41 1.92 -14.72
CA GLU A 30 19.14 2.47 -15.86
C GLU A 30 18.24 3.53 -16.52
N ALA A 31 18.81 4.71 -16.79
CA ALA A 31 18.11 5.80 -17.43
C ALA A 31 17.67 5.39 -18.85
N CYS A 32 16.48 4.82 -18.97
CA CYS A 32 15.83 4.56 -20.24
C CYS A 32 15.15 5.85 -20.74
N THR A 33 15.57 6.31 -21.91
CA THR A 33 15.05 7.48 -22.65
C THR A 33 13.73 7.23 -23.37
N ASP A 34 12.94 6.23 -22.98
CA ASP A 34 11.72 5.85 -23.70
C ASP A 34 10.47 5.94 -22.81
N THR A 35 9.41 6.50 -23.38
CA THR A 35 8.08 6.56 -22.75
C THR A 35 7.43 5.18 -22.83
N ILE A 36 7.60 4.37 -21.79
CA ILE A 36 6.90 3.08 -21.65
C ILE A 36 5.46 3.31 -21.20
N THR A 37 4.52 2.86 -22.02
CA THR A 37 3.10 2.81 -21.65
C THR A 37 2.89 1.59 -20.77
N ILE A 38 2.72 1.81 -19.47
CA ILE A 38 2.42 0.74 -18.52
C ILE A 38 0.95 0.38 -18.69
N GLU A 39 0.66 -0.72 -19.39
CA GLU A 39 -0.69 -1.29 -19.41
C GLU A 39 -1.06 -1.76 -18.00
N PRO A 40 -2.20 -1.31 -17.42
CA PRO A 40 -2.58 -1.65 -16.06
C PRO A 40 -3.01 -3.13 -15.98
N LYS A 41 -2.04 -4.03 -15.80
CA LYS A 41 -2.28 -5.47 -15.57
C LYS A 41 -3.18 -5.76 -14.36
N TYR A 42 -3.23 -4.85 -13.39
CA TYR A 42 -4.02 -4.97 -12.17
C TYR A 42 -5.30 -4.14 -12.19
N GLY A 43 -5.68 -3.53 -13.32
CA GLY A 43 -6.88 -2.69 -13.41
C GLY A 43 -8.15 -3.41 -12.95
N GLN A 44 -8.30 -4.69 -13.28
CA GLN A 44 -9.43 -5.51 -12.80
C GLN A 44 -9.37 -5.79 -11.29
N GLN A 45 -8.18 -6.06 -10.73
CA GLN A 45 -8.03 -6.29 -9.29
C GLN A 45 -8.26 -4.99 -8.50
N MET A 46 -7.76 -3.86 -9.00
CA MET A 46 -8.01 -2.54 -8.39
C MET A 46 -9.47 -2.13 -8.49
N ALA A 47 -10.16 -2.43 -9.60
CA ALA A 47 -11.59 -2.19 -9.73
C ALA A 47 -12.39 -3.03 -8.73
N ALA A 48 -12.08 -4.33 -8.62
CA ALA A 48 -12.74 -5.22 -7.66
C ALA A 48 -12.49 -4.79 -6.20
N LEU A 49 -11.26 -4.35 -5.88
CA LEU A 49 -10.93 -3.86 -4.54
C LEU A 49 -11.66 -2.54 -4.24
N SER A 50 -11.75 -1.64 -5.23
CA SER A 50 -12.46 -0.36 -5.09
C SER A 50 -13.95 -0.56 -4.89
N GLU A 51 -14.55 -1.54 -5.56
CA GLU A 51 -15.95 -1.90 -5.40
C GLU A 51 -16.22 -2.44 -3.98
N GLN A 52 -15.38 -3.36 -3.49
CA GLN A 52 -15.46 -3.85 -2.11
C GLN A 52 -15.31 -2.74 -1.06
N CYS A 53 -14.38 -1.80 -1.28
CA CYS A 53 -14.24 -0.64 -0.40
C CYS A 53 -15.48 0.27 -0.44
N SER A 54 -16.10 0.45 -1.61
CA SER A 54 -17.34 1.23 -1.74
C SER A 54 -18.51 0.57 -1.01
N GLU A 55 -18.65 -0.75 -1.09
CA GLU A 55 -19.67 -1.51 -0.36
C GLU A 55 -19.49 -1.37 1.14
N LEU A 56 -18.26 -1.54 1.65
CA LEU A 56 -17.96 -1.36 3.07
C LEU A 56 -18.22 0.07 3.55
N SER A 57 -17.91 1.07 2.71
CA SER A 57 -18.21 2.48 3.01
C SER A 57 -19.72 2.74 3.13
N ALA A 58 -20.52 2.17 2.22
CA ALA A 58 -21.97 2.31 2.25
C ALA A 58 -22.59 1.65 3.50
N ILE A 59 -22.05 0.52 3.94
CA ILE A 59 -22.49 -0.15 5.18
C ILE A 59 -22.14 0.72 6.40
N LEU A 60 -20.94 1.31 6.45
CA LEU A 60 -20.53 2.21 7.52
C LEU A 60 -21.44 3.44 7.60
N GLU A 61 -21.79 4.02 6.46
CA GLU A 61 -22.69 5.17 6.38
C GLU A 61 -24.12 4.80 6.81
N ALA A 62 -24.62 3.63 6.44
CA ALA A 62 -25.92 3.13 6.88
C ALA A 62 -25.96 2.85 8.40
N MET A 63 -24.87 2.36 8.99
CA MET A 63 -24.77 2.18 10.43
C MET A 63 -24.74 3.53 11.16
N ALA A 64 -23.94 4.49 10.67
CA ALA A 64 -23.88 5.84 11.24
C ALA A 64 -25.22 6.59 11.11
N ALA A 65 -25.98 6.37 10.03
CA ALA A 65 -27.31 6.93 9.84
C ALA A 65 -28.40 6.29 10.72
N SER A 66 -28.12 5.13 11.35
CA SER A 66 -29.03 4.43 12.25
C SER A 66 -28.75 4.70 13.74
N GLU A 67 -27.72 5.48 14.04
CA GLU A 67 -27.31 5.88 15.39
C GLU A 67 -27.89 7.24 15.83
N ASP A 68 -28.72 7.86 14.97
CA ASP A 68 -29.65 8.99 15.26
C ASP A 68 -31.11 8.53 15.10
#